data_AF-D3B368-F1
#
_entry.id   AF-D3B368-F1
#
_cell.length_a   1.000
_cell.length_b   1.000
_cell.length_c   1.000
_cell.angle_alpha   90.00
_cell.angle_beta   90.00
_cell.angle_gamma   90.00
#
_symmetry.space_group_name_H-M   'P 1'
#
loop_
_entity.id
_entity.type
_entity.pdbx_description
1 polymer ?
#
loop_
_entity_poly.entity_id
_entity_poly.type
_entity_poly.pdbx_seq_one_letter_code
_entity_poly.pdbx_strand_id
1 'polypeptide(L)'
;MTNDTDNNIKSMSCIEHNKSFKVICFTCNKLLCLRCSFNHIKDQPDHCEHSEHIDDIKQALKDISNNDNSENSVNNYDNNSNIDNISDKKQHSTFIESRIDSIWKSLKSSSERYQTLTAKENQIKQHFEQLHQHLITEEHKLKKDIIDDIDKITNEINDNVNELKHLNNILNMNINLMSMNDDHSNNSSSSNDGDSVVLDTTEQYSTITSIISISSSSSLLSFIKDNRQTLFNDNNKKINTKEQLEQYSNNPSLLLLDSIYKYNNQFQPDRMTGERVYSFNDKSEHIFNIKV
;
A
#
# COMPACT_ATOMS: atom_id res chain seq x y z
N MET A 1 38.69 -64.21 -31.88
CA MET A 1 39.13 -64.19 -33.29
C MET A 1 37.95 -64.73 -34.08
N THR A 2 37.10 -63.95 -34.74
CA THR A 2 37.31 -62.75 -35.57
C THR A 2 36.21 -61.70 -35.29
N ASN A 3 36.59 -60.42 -35.31
CA ASN A 3 35.69 -59.28 -35.24
C ASN A 3 35.13 -59.02 -36.64
N ASP A 4 33.86 -59.35 -36.87
CA ASP A 4 33.09 -58.90 -38.03
C ASP A 4 32.09 -57.84 -37.56
N THR A 5 32.55 -56.61 -37.36
CA THR A 5 31.68 -55.42 -37.21
C THR A 5 32.14 -54.26 -38.09
N ASP A 6 32.80 -54.58 -39.21
CA ASP A 6 32.97 -53.67 -40.34
C ASP A 6 32.15 -54.22 -41.50
N ASN A 7 30.95 -53.66 -41.72
CA ASN A 7 30.25 -53.56 -43.03
C ASN A 7 28.76 -53.23 -42.87
N ASN A 8 28.44 -52.08 -42.26
CA ASN A 8 27.11 -51.50 -42.45
C ASN A 8 27.18 -50.00 -42.78
N ILE A 9 28.14 -49.61 -43.63
CA ILE A 9 27.93 -48.47 -44.51
C ILE A 9 26.99 -48.96 -45.60
N LYS A 10 25.69 -48.96 -45.28
CA LYS A 10 24.60 -49.13 -46.23
C LYS A 10 24.92 -48.23 -47.42
N SER A 11 25.18 -48.84 -48.58
CA SER A 11 25.76 -48.13 -49.73
C SER A 11 25.02 -46.82 -49.97
N MET A 12 25.72 -45.68 -50.07
CA MET A 12 25.19 -44.38 -50.49
C MET A 12 24.81 -44.40 -51.98
N SER A 13 24.09 -45.44 -52.39
CA SER A 13 23.73 -45.74 -53.76
C SER A 13 22.30 -46.27 -53.81
N CYS A 14 21.60 -45.88 -54.87
CA CYS A 14 20.27 -46.33 -55.20
C CYS A 14 20.28 -47.83 -55.45
N ILE A 15 19.43 -48.55 -54.72
CA ILE A 15 19.33 -50.02 -54.80
C ILE A 15 18.91 -50.48 -56.20
N GLU A 16 18.02 -49.75 -56.86
CA GLU A 16 17.50 -50.13 -58.19
C GLU A 16 18.48 -49.90 -59.33
N HIS A 17 19.36 -48.90 -59.19
CA HIS A 17 20.21 -48.43 -60.28
C HIS A 17 21.70 -48.54 -59.98
N ASN A 18 22.08 -48.93 -58.76
CA ASN A 18 23.44 -48.98 -58.25
C ASN A 18 24.24 -47.69 -58.51
N LYS A 19 23.58 -46.53 -58.35
CA LYS A 19 24.13 -45.19 -58.61
C LYS A 19 24.05 -44.31 -57.38
N SER A 20 24.99 -43.39 -57.20
CA SER A 20 24.95 -42.46 -56.07
C SER A 20 23.69 -41.59 -56.06
N PHE A 21 23.23 -41.27 -54.86
CA PHE A 21 22.16 -40.29 -54.69
C PHE A 21 22.67 -38.90 -55.04
N LYS A 22 21.85 -38.15 -55.77
CA LYS A 22 22.18 -36.83 -56.30
C LYS A 22 21.11 -35.80 -56.06
N VAL A 23 19.88 -36.22 -55.80
CA VAL A 23 18.72 -35.34 -55.60
C VAL A 23 18.03 -35.70 -54.29
N ILE A 24 17.52 -34.72 -53.57
CA ILE A 24 16.58 -34.91 -52.46
C ILE A 24 15.23 -34.32 -52.85
N CYS A 25 14.15 -35.02 -52.55
CA CYS A 25 12.79 -34.46 -52.59
C CYS A 25 12.37 -34.12 -51.16
N PHE A 26 12.15 -32.84 -50.88
CA PHE A 26 11.80 -32.36 -49.54
C PHE A 26 10.37 -32.70 -49.16
N THR A 27 9.44 -32.79 -50.12
CA THR A 27 8.05 -33.22 -49.85
C THR A 27 7.98 -34.68 -49.40
N CYS A 28 8.79 -35.55 -50.00
CA CYS A 28 8.84 -36.97 -49.67
C CYS A 28 9.86 -37.33 -48.60
N ASN A 29 10.79 -36.43 -48.29
CA ASN A 29 11.97 -36.69 -47.49
C ASN A 29 12.78 -37.91 -47.98
N LYS A 30 13.03 -37.99 -49.30
CA LYS A 30 13.71 -39.13 -49.94
C LYS A 30 14.94 -38.69 -50.74
N LEU A 31 16.00 -39.51 -50.68
CA LEU A 31 17.19 -39.39 -51.53
C LEU A 31 17.00 -40.20 -52.81
N LEU A 32 17.30 -39.60 -53.95
CA LEU A 32 17.06 -40.15 -55.28
C LEU A 32 18.35 -40.07 -56.13
N CYS A 33 18.64 -41.14 -56.88
CA CYS A 33 19.58 -41.01 -58.00
C CYS A 33 18.87 -40.31 -59.17
N LEU A 34 19.63 -39.80 -60.14
CA LEU A 34 19.04 -39.05 -61.27
C LEU A 34 17.92 -39.82 -62.00
N ARG A 35 18.06 -41.14 -62.16
CA ARG A 35 17.02 -41.94 -62.84
C ARG A 35 15.74 -42.07 -62.01
N CYS A 36 15.89 -42.27 -60.69
CA CYS A 36 14.76 -42.27 -59.78
C CYS A 36 14.12 -40.88 -59.65
N SER A 37 14.88 -39.79 -59.73
CA SER A 37 14.32 -38.44 -59.66
C SER A 37 13.45 -38.12 -60.87
N PHE A 38 13.88 -38.47 -62.08
CA PHE A 38 13.05 -38.30 -63.29
C PHE A 38 11.74 -39.10 -63.20
N ASN A 39 11.80 -40.36 -62.77
CA ASN A 39 10.58 -41.17 -62.60
C ASN A 39 9.70 -40.58 -61.48
N HIS A 40 10.30 -40.15 -60.37
CA HIS A 40 9.56 -39.54 -59.26
C HIS A 40 8.80 -38.28 -59.68
N ILE A 41 9.44 -37.38 -60.43
CA ILE A 41 8.81 -36.16 -60.95
C ILE A 41 7.71 -36.51 -61.97
N LYS A 42 7.89 -37.57 -62.77
CA LYS A 42 6.85 -38.03 -63.68
C LYS A 42 5.61 -38.54 -62.93
N ASP A 43 5.83 -39.25 -61.83
CA ASP A 43 4.75 -39.80 -61.01
C ASP A 43 4.11 -38.74 -60.10
N GLN A 44 4.86 -37.71 -59.69
CA GLN A 44 4.44 -36.60 -58.83
C GLN A 44 5.00 -35.26 -59.37
N PRO A 45 4.33 -34.63 -60.35
CA PRO A 45 4.85 -33.45 -61.04
C PRO A 45 5.06 -32.22 -60.14
N ASP A 46 4.24 -32.08 -59.09
CA ASP A 46 4.29 -31.03 -58.09
C ASP A 46 5.51 -31.10 -57.17
N HIS A 47 6.19 -32.26 -57.12
CA HIS A 47 7.42 -32.42 -56.32
C HIS A 47 8.67 -31.83 -57.00
N CYS A 48 8.58 -31.43 -58.27
CA CYS A 48 9.71 -30.84 -59.01
C CYS A 48 10.24 -29.57 -58.34
N GLU A 49 9.33 -28.72 -57.85
CA GLU A 49 9.66 -27.44 -57.18
C GLU A 49 10.26 -27.62 -55.78
N HIS A 50 10.17 -28.83 -55.23
CA HIS A 50 10.67 -29.18 -53.91
C HIS A 50 11.75 -30.27 -53.97
N SER A 51 12.33 -30.47 -55.15
CA SER A 51 13.42 -31.41 -55.38
C SER A 51 14.68 -30.67 -55.78
N GLU A 52 15.77 -30.90 -55.06
CA GLU A 52 17.03 -30.18 -55.29
C GLU A 52 18.20 -31.13 -55.40
N HIS A 53 19.18 -30.71 -56.19
CA HIS A 53 20.44 -31.43 -56.28
C HIS A 53 21.26 -31.22 -55.00
N ILE A 54 21.87 -32.30 -54.52
CA ILE A 54 22.63 -32.32 -53.27
C ILE A 54 23.82 -31.35 -53.33
N ASP A 55 24.43 -31.19 -54.50
CA ASP A 55 25.59 -30.29 -54.63
C ASP A 55 25.16 -28.81 -54.56
N ASP A 56 23.93 -28.46 -54.97
CA ASP A 56 23.38 -27.11 -54.84
C ASP A 56 23.07 -26.80 -53.37
N ILE A 57 22.47 -27.76 -52.65
CA ILE A 57 22.24 -27.65 -51.20
C ILE A 57 23.55 -27.47 -50.45
N LYS A 58 24.58 -28.27 -50.78
CA LYS A 58 25.91 -28.12 -50.15
C LYS A 58 26.52 -26.76 -50.41
N GLN A 59 26.35 -26.22 -51.61
CA GLN A 59 26.89 -24.91 -51.96
C GLN A 59 26.16 -23.81 -51.19
N ALA A 60 24.83 -23.82 -51.19
CA ALA A 60 24.00 -22.91 -50.41
C ALA A 60 24.36 -22.92 -48.91
N LEU A 61 24.50 -24.10 -48.30
CA LEU A 61 24.90 -24.21 -46.90
C LEU A 61 26.28 -23.60 -46.61
N LYS A 62 27.23 -23.71 -47.54
CA LYS A 62 28.54 -23.05 -47.42
C LYS A 62 28.42 -21.54 -47.54
N ASP A 63 27.59 -21.06 -48.45
CA ASP A 63 27.39 -19.63 -48.67
C ASP A 63 26.73 -18.96 -47.46
N ILE A 64 25.74 -19.62 -46.83
CA ILE A 64 25.16 -19.20 -45.54
C ILE A 64 26.25 -19.13 -44.46
N SER A 65 27.05 -20.20 -44.31
CA SER A 65 28.09 -20.27 -43.27
C SER A 65 29.21 -19.24 -43.43
N ASN A 66 29.47 -18.78 -44.66
CA ASN A 66 30.53 -17.81 -44.93
C ASN A 66 30.05 -16.36 -44.78
N ASN A 67 28.76 -16.09 -45.02
CA ASN A 67 28.20 -14.73 -44.88
C ASN A 67 28.19 -14.23 -43.43
N ASP A 68 28.06 -15.12 -42.44
CA ASP A 68 28.10 -14.75 -41.01
C ASP A 68 29.47 -14.21 -40.54
N ASN A 69 30.54 -14.37 -41.34
CA ASN A 69 31.88 -13.85 -41.03
C ASN A 69 32.22 -12.52 -41.72
N SER A 70 31.30 -11.93 -42.50
CA SER A 70 31.56 -10.76 -43.34
C SER A 70 30.96 -9.44 -42.84
N GLU A 71 30.28 -9.41 -41.69
CA GLU A 71 29.72 -8.16 -41.12
C GLU A 71 30.76 -7.30 -40.37
N ASN A 72 32.02 -7.27 -40.81
CA ASN A 72 33.06 -6.41 -40.23
C ASN A 72 33.95 -5.71 -41.28
N SER A 73 33.37 -5.27 -42.40
CA SER A 73 34.04 -4.30 -43.27
C SER A 73 33.06 -3.27 -43.84
N VAL A 74 32.50 -2.45 -42.95
CA VAL A 74 31.93 -1.16 -43.33
C VAL A 74 33.06 -0.13 -43.29
N ASN A 75 33.57 0.20 -44.49
CA ASN A 75 33.92 1.56 -44.96
C ASN A 75 35.14 1.54 -45.91
N ASN A 76 34.86 1.50 -47.21
CA ASN A 76 35.47 2.48 -48.11
C ASN A 76 34.66 2.57 -49.40
N TYR A 77 33.95 3.68 -49.55
CA TYR A 77 33.49 4.14 -50.84
C TYR A 77 34.72 4.64 -51.60
N ASP A 78 35.15 3.91 -52.62
CA ASP A 78 35.74 4.55 -53.77
C ASP A 78 35.29 3.84 -55.05
N ASN A 79 34.61 4.64 -55.88
CA ASN A 79 34.11 4.30 -57.19
C ASN A 79 35.26 3.86 -58.09
N ASN A 80 35.18 2.66 -58.67
CA ASN A 80 35.49 2.56 -60.09
C ASN A 80 34.78 1.39 -60.78
N SER A 81 34.35 1.71 -62.00
CA SER A 81 33.59 0.90 -62.94
C SER A 81 34.22 -0.47 -63.26
N ASN A 82 33.43 -1.53 -63.08
CA ASN A 82 33.28 -2.56 -64.10
C ASN A 82 31.94 -3.27 -63.92
N ILE A 83 30.99 -2.79 -64.72
CA ILE A 83 29.79 -3.54 -65.13
C ILE A 83 30.30 -4.61 -66.10
N ASP A 84 30.22 -5.87 -65.70
CA ASP A 84 29.78 -7.01 -66.52
C ASP A 84 30.13 -8.33 -65.81
N ASN A 85 29.12 -9.19 -65.61
CA ASN A 85 29.11 -10.50 -64.93
C ASN A 85 28.58 -10.57 -63.49
N ILE A 86 27.55 -9.78 -63.14
CA ILE A 86 26.71 -10.04 -61.94
C ILE A 86 25.25 -10.25 -62.35
N SER A 87 24.99 -11.03 -63.42
CA SER A 87 23.63 -11.44 -63.79
C SER A 87 23.25 -12.83 -63.30
N ASP A 88 24.21 -13.70 -62.93
CA ASP A 88 23.91 -15.14 -62.78
C ASP A 88 24.02 -15.68 -61.35
N LYS A 89 24.45 -14.86 -60.38
CA LYS A 89 24.57 -15.30 -58.97
C LYS A 89 23.28 -15.20 -58.14
N LYS A 90 22.16 -14.80 -58.75
CA LYS A 90 20.94 -14.40 -58.00
C LYS A 90 19.80 -15.43 -58.03
N GLN A 91 20.01 -16.64 -58.55
CA GLN A 91 18.88 -17.49 -58.96
C GLN A 91 18.80 -18.92 -58.41
N HIS A 92 19.56 -19.28 -57.37
CA HIS A 92 19.31 -20.54 -56.67
C HIS A 92 19.25 -20.32 -55.15
N SER A 93 18.20 -19.63 -54.70
CA SER A 93 17.84 -19.75 -53.27
C SER A 93 17.30 -21.16 -53.06
N THR A 94 18.01 -21.98 -52.30
CA THR A 94 17.55 -23.33 -52.00
C THR A 94 16.28 -23.30 -51.15
N PHE A 95 15.53 -24.40 -51.15
CA PHE A 95 14.39 -24.63 -50.28
C PHE A 95 14.79 -24.39 -48.82
N ILE A 96 16.01 -24.78 -48.44
CA ILE A 96 16.55 -24.57 -47.10
C ILE A 96 16.72 -23.08 -46.78
N GLU A 97 17.32 -22.29 -47.69
CA GLU A 97 17.46 -20.84 -47.52
C GLU A 97 16.08 -20.17 -47.39
N SER A 98 15.17 -20.47 -48.31
CA SER A 98 13.80 -19.91 -48.27
C SER A 98 13.07 -20.27 -46.98
N ARG A 99 13.30 -21.48 -46.46
CA ARG A 99 12.70 -21.95 -45.22
C ARG A 99 13.28 -21.23 -44.01
N ILE A 100 14.60 -21.08 -43.93
CA ILE A 100 15.28 -20.31 -42.86
C ILE A 100 14.75 -18.88 -42.83
N ASP A 101 14.70 -18.23 -43.99
CA ASP A 101 14.19 -16.85 -44.13
C ASP A 101 12.73 -16.73 -43.67
N SER A 102 11.87 -17.68 -44.05
CA SER A 102 10.46 -17.71 -43.64
C SER A 102 10.31 -17.84 -42.12
N ILE A 103 11.11 -18.72 -41.50
CA ILE A 103 11.09 -18.94 -40.06
C ILE A 103 11.60 -17.69 -39.34
N TRP A 104 12.68 -17.09 -39.84
CA TRP A 104 13.23 -15.86 -39.25
C TRP A 104 12.25 -14.70 -39.29
N LYS A 105 11.58 -14.47 -40.44
CA LYS A 105 10.53 -13.45 -40.57
C LYS A 105 9.37 -13.71 -39.59
N SER A 106 8.94 -14.97 -39.49
CA SER A 106 7.88 -15.38 -38.55
C SER A 106 8.30 -15.15 -37.10
N LEU A 107 9.54 -15.50 -36.75
CA LEU A 107 10.08 -15.33 -35.40
C LEU A 107 10.17 -13.84 -35.04
N LYS A 108 10.69 -13.01 -35.96
CA LYS A 108 10.79 -11.56 -35.78
C LYS A 108 9.42 -10.93 -35.57
N SER A 109 8.44 -11.24 -36.43
CA SER A 109 7.06 -10.75 -36.28
C SER A 109 6.43 -11.20 -34.96
N SER A 110 6.65 -12.45 -34.55
CA SER A 110 6.15 -12.96 -33.28
C SER A 110 6.78 -12.24 -32.07
N SER A 111 8.08 -11.93 -32.14
CA SER A 111 8.80 -11.17 -31.12
C SER A 111 8.31 -9.73 -31.00
N GLU A 112 8.14 -9.02 -32.13
CA GLU A 112 7.59 -7.67 -32.16
C GLU A 112 6.17 -7.61 -31.57
N ARG A 113 5.35 -8.61 -31.90
CA ARG A 113 4.00 -8.74 -31.33
C ARG A 113 4.05 -8.99 -29.82
N TYR A 114 4.94 -9.85 -29.35
CA TYR A 114 5.12 -10.10 -27.92
C TYR A 114 5.51 -8.80 -27.19
N GLN A 115 6.51 -8.07 -27.69
CA GLN A 115 6.94 -6.80 -27.10
C GLN A 115 5.79 -5.78 -27.04
N THR A 116 5.00 -5.68 -28.11
CA THR A 116 3.84 -4.79 -28.16
C THR A 116 2.77 -5.18 -27.12
N LEU A 117 2.50 -6.47 -26.95
CA LEU A 117 1.55 -6.96 -25.95
C LEU A 117 2.04 -6.69 -24.53
N THR A 118 3.33 -6.93 -24.24
CA THR A 118 3.94 -6.61 -22.94
C THR A 118 3.87 -5.11 -22.65
N ALA A 119 4.12 -4.26 -23.64
CA ALA A 119 3.99 -2.82 -23.48
C ALA A 119 2.54 -2.41 -23.14
N LYS A 120 1.55 -2.97 -23.84
CA LYS A 120 0.12 -2.72 -23.55
C LYS A 120 -0.28 -3.22 -22.17
N GLU A 121 0.18 -4.40 -21.77
CA GLU A 121 -0.07 -4.94 -20.43
C GLU A 121 0.46 -3.97 -19.34
N ASN A 122 1.67 -3.45 -19.53
CA ASN A 122 2.26 -2.48 -18.60
C ASN A 122 1.50 -1.15 -18.58
N GLN A 123 1.02 -0.66 -19.72
CA GLN A 123 0.17 0.54 -19.77
C GLN A 123 -1.14 0.36 -19.01
N ILE A 124 -1.77 -0.81 -19.13
CA ILE A 124 -2.99 -1.14 -18.37
C ILE A 124 -2.68 -1.11 -16.86
N LYS A 125 -1.60 -1.77 -16.43
CA LYS A 125 -1.16 -1.78 -15.03
C LYS A 125 -0.96 -0.35 -14.49
N GLN A 126 -0.23 0.48 -15.23
CA GLN A 126 0.03 1.88 -14.83
C GLN A 126 -1.24 2.72 -14.74
N HIS A 127 -2.18 2.55 -15.67
CA HIS A 127 -3.44 3.29 -15.66
C HIS A 127 -4.26 2.98 -14.41
N PHE A 128 -4.37 1.70 -14.03
CA PHE A 128 -5.09 1.31 -12.82
C PHE A 128 -4.38 1.76 -11.53
N GLU A 129 -3.06 1.79 -11.51
CA GLU A 129 -2.31 2.36 -10.38
C GLU A 129 -2.61 3.85 -10.22
N GLN A 130 -2.58 4.64 -11.29
CA GLN A 130 -2.90 6.06 -11.25
C GLN A 130 -4.34 6.31 -10.79
N LEU A 131 -5.29 5.51 -11.28
CA LEU A 131 -6.68 5.59 -10.84
C LEU A 131 -6.81 5.29 -9.35
N HIS A 132 -6.12 4.26 -8.86
CA HIS A 132 -6.13 3.90 -7.44
C HIS A 132 -5.59 5.03 -6.56
N GLN A 133 -4.45 5.63 -6.93
CA GLN A 133 -3.87 6.77 -6.23
C GLN A 133 -4.81 7.98 -6.21
N HIS A 134 -5.51 8.23 -7.32
CA HIS A 134 -6.50 9.30 -7.39
C HIS A 134 -7.69 9.05 -6.45
N LEU A 135 -8.21 7.82 -6.41
CA LEU A 135 -9.30 7.44 -5.52
C LEU A 135 -8.92 7.58 -4.04
N ILE A 136 -7.71 7.16 -3.66
CA ILE A 136 -7.18 7.35 -2.30
C ILE A 136 -7.15 8.84 -1.94
N THR A 137 -6.68 9.69 -2.86
CA THR A 137 -6.58 11.13 -2.62
C THR A 137 -7.96 11.76 -2.42
N GLU A 138 -8.94 11.43 -3.26
CA GLU A 138 -10.32 11.93 -3.10
C GLU A 138 -10.99 11.38 -1.83
N GLU A 139 -10.73 10.12 -1.46
CA GLU A 139 -11.21 9.56 -0.19
C GLU A 139 -10.68 10.36 1.01
N HIS A 140 -9.37 10.62 1.07
CA HIS A 140 -8.78 11.41 2.13
C HIS A 140 -9.32 12.84 2.18
N LYS A 141 -9.51 13.46 1.00
CA LYS A 141 -10.05 14.82 0.89
C LYS A 141 -11.48 14.91 1.43
N LEU A 142 -12.34 13.95 1.08
CA LEU A 142 -13.72 13.91 1.58
C LEU A 142 -13.79 13.61 3.07
N LYS A 143 -12.90 12.74 3.58
CA LYS A 143 -12.83 12.41 5.00
C LYS A 143 -12.27 13.54 5.85
N LYS A 144 -11.43 14.42 5.28
CA LYS A 144 -10.72 15.45 6.03
C LYS A 144 -11.68 16.36 6.81
N ASP A 145 -12.66 16.94 6.14
CA ASP A 145 -13.60 17.87 6.78
C ASP A 145 -14.42 17.16 7.88
N ILE A 146 -14.78 15.89 7.65
CA ILE A 146 -15.48 15.05 8.64
C ILE A 146 -14.59 14.78 9.86
N ILE A 147 -13.30 14.49 9.64
CA ILE A 147 -12.34 14.28 10.73
C ILE A 147 -12.11 15.58 11.51
N ASP A 148 -11.94 16.70 10.81
CA ASP A 148 -11.75 18.02 11.43
C ASP A 148 -12.98 18.39 12.29
N ASP A 149 -14.20 18.11 11.82
CA ASP A 149 -15.44 18.30 12.59
C ASP A 149 -15.53 17.35 13.79
N ILE A 150 -15.17 16.07 13.61
CA ILE A 150 -15.13 15.08 14.71
C ILE A 150 -14.16 15.55 15.79
N ASP A 151 -12.96 15.99 15.43
CA ASP A 151 -11.94 16.45 16.36
C ASP A 151 -12.40 17.72 17.09
N LYS A 152 -13.02 18.65 16.37
CA LYS A 152 -13.61 19.86 16.97
C LYS A 152 -14.69 19.52 18.00
N ILE A 153 -15.66 18.68 17.63
CA ILE A 153 -16.74 18.25 18.53
C ILE A 153 -16.16 17.49 19.72
N THR A 154 -15.15 16.64 19.50
CA THR A 154 -14.48 15.87 20.54
C THR A 154 -13.82 16.79 21.57
N ASN A 155 -13.12 17.83 21.10
CA ASN A 155 -12.51 18.84 21.97
C ASN A 155 -13.57 19.62 22.75
N GLU A 156 -14.63 20.08 22.09
CA GLU A 156 -15.75 20.78 22.75
C GLU A 156 -16.40 19.92 23.83
N ILE A 157 -16.64 18.63 23.57
CA ILE A 157 -17.19 17.70 24.57
C ILE A 157 -16.20 17.53 25.73
N ASN A 158 -14.91 17.39 25.45
CA ASN A 158 -13.89 17.25 26.48
C ASN A 158 -13.82 18.48 27.40
N ASP A 159 -13.87 19.68 26.82
CA ASP A 159 -13.87 20.94 27.55
C ASP A 159 -15.11 21.07 28.44
N ASN A 160 -16.29 20.77 27.89
CA ASN A 160 -17.55 20.76 28.64
C ASN A 160 -17.57 19.71 29.76
N VAL A 161 -17.03 18.51 29.52
CA VAL A 161 -16.90 17.47 30.55
C VAL A 161 -15.95 17.91 31.65
N ASN A 162 -14.85 18.58 31.32
CA ASN A 162 -13.93 19.12 32.33
C ASN A 162 -14.58 20.24 33.14
N GLU A 163 -15.27 21.16 32.48
CA GLU A 163 -16.03 22.21 33.18
C GLU A 163 -17.08 21.60 34.13
N LEU A 164 -17.83 20.59 33.65
CA LEU A 164 -18.80 19.86 34.46
C LEU A 164 -18.16 19.16 35.66
N LYS A 165 -16.95 18.59 35.52
CA LYS A 165 -16.19 18.03 36.65
C LYS A 165 -15.89 19.11 37.70
N HIS A 166 -15.42 20.29 37.28
CA HIS A 166 -15.15 21.39 38.21
C HIS A 166 -16.41 21.87 38.92
N LEU A 167 -17.54 22.01 38.21
CA LEU A 167 -18.83 22.36 38.79
C LEU A 167 -19.33 21.30 39.78
N ASN A 168 -19.21 20.03 39.43
CA ASN A 168 -19.58 18.91 40.30
C ASN A 168 -18.72 18.89 41.57
N ASN A 169 -17.44 19.24 41.46
CA ASN A 169 -16.54 19.33 42.61
C ASN A 169 -16.92 20.49 43.54
N ILE A 170 -17.28 21.65 43.01
CA ILE A 170 -17.82 22.78 43.80
C ILE A 170 -19.11 22.37 44.51
N LEU A 171 -20.02 21.68 43.81
CA LEU A 171 -21.28 21.20 44.38
C LEU A 171 -21.04 20.21 45.53
N ASN A 172 -20.16 19.22 45.32
CA ASN A 172 -19.77 18.26 46.35
C ASN A 172 -19.12 18.95 47.56
N MET A 173 -18.24 19.93 47.33
CA MET A 173 -17.67 20.75 48.42
C MET A 173 -18.76 21.46 49.21
N ASN A 174 -19.70 22.13 48.53
CA ASN A 174 -20.79 22.85 49.20
C ASN A 174 -21.68 21.93 50.05
N ILE A 175 -22.03 20.74 49.54
CA ILE A 175 -22.81 19.73 50.28
C ILE A 175 -22.05 19.26 51.52
N ASN A 176 -20.75 18.95 51.37
CA ASN A 176 -19.92 18.50 52.49
C ASN A 176 -19.74 19.59 53.57
N LEU A 177 -19.63 20.86 53.16
CA LEU A 177 -19.52 21.99 54.09
C LEU A 177 -20.84 22.26 54.84
N MET A 178 -22.00 22.09 54.19
CA MET A 178 -23.30 22.17 54.86
C MET A 178 -23.48 21.04 55.89
N SER A 179 -23.02 19.83 55.57
CA SER A 179 -23.06 18.69 56.49
C SER A 179 -22.15 18.84 57.71
N MET A 180 -21.12 19.71 57.67
CA MET A 180 -20.21 19.96 58.81
C MET A 180 -20.73 20.99 59.82
N ASN A 181 -21.71 21.82 59.44
CA ASN A 181 -22.32 22.79 60.35
C ASN A 181 -23.44 22.18 61.22
N ASP A 182 -23.97 21.02 60.85
CA ASP A 182 -24.95 20.26 61.61
C ASP A 182 -24.26 19.13 62.40
N ASP A 183 -23.32 19.48 63.29
CA ASP A 183 -22.78 18.51 64.24
C ASP A 183 -23.49 18.66 65.59
N HIS A 184 -24.70 18.10 65.66
CA HIS A 184 -25.21 17.52 66.90
C HIS A 184 -25.30 15.99 66.70
N SER A 185 -24.24 15.31 67.12
CA SER A 185 -24.18 13.90 67.52
C SER A 185 -24.97 12.87 66.69
N ASN A 186 -24.28 11.99 65.97
CA ASN A 186 -24.20 10.61 66.45
C ASN A 186 -23.14 9.79 65.72
N ASN A 187 -22.40 9.09 66.56
CA ASN A 187 -21.38 8.13 66.22
C ASN A 187 -22.05 6.84 65.71
N SER A 188 -21.89 6.51 64.43
CA SER A 188 -22.07 5.12 63.97
C SER A 188 -21.03 4.77 62.91
N SER A 189 -19.96 4.17 63.39
CA SER A 189 -19.00 3.42 62.59
C SER A 189 -19.72 2.28 61.85
N SER A 190 -19.83 2.41 60.54
CA SER A 190 -20.16 1.31 59.62
C SER A 190 -19.08 1.25 58.55
N SER A 191 -18.00 0.56 58.87
CA SER A 191 -16.99 0.13 57.91
C SER A 191 -17.54 -1.10 57.17
N ASN A 192 -18.04 -0.90 55.96
CA ASN A 192 -18.10 -1.95 54.95
C ASN A 192 -17.07 -1.61 53.87
N ASP A 193 -15.85 -2.09 54.11
CA ASP A 193 -14.81 -2.21 53.09
C ASP A 193 -15.25 -3.30 52.11
N GLY A 194 -16.02 -2.88 51.10
CA GLY A 194 -16.20 -3.63 49.87
C GLY A 194 -15.05 -3.28 48.96
N ASP A 195 -13.95 -4.02 49.08
CA ASP A 195 -12.78 -3.99 48.21
C ASP A 195 -13.21 -4.25 46.76
N SER A 196 -13.50 -3.17 46.03
CA SER A 196 -13.81 -3.19 44.62
C SER A 196 -12.50 -3.15 43.86
N VAL A 197 -12.02 -4.33 43.47
CA VAL A 197 -10.91 -4.53 42.54
C VAL A 197 -11.04 -3.54 41.37
N VAL A 198 -10.18 -2.52 41.38
CA VAL A 198 -10.04 -1.58 40.25
C VAL A 198 -9.35 -2.36 39.14
N LEU A 199 -10.14 -2.88 38.21
CA LEU A 199 -9.62 -3.36 36.94
C LEU A 199 -8.99 -2.16 36.22
N ASP A 200 -7.74 -2.35 35.77
CA ASP A 200 -7.03 -1.40 34.93
C ASP A 200 -7.85 -1.14 33.67
N THR A 201 -8.49 0.03 33.65
CA THR A 201 -9.48 0.47 32.68
C THR A 201 -8.93 1.66 31.92
N THR A 202 -7.72 1.51 31.41
CA THR A 202 -7.02 2.53 30.63
C THR A 202 -7.85 3.00 29.40
N GLU A 203 -8.75 2.16 28.88
CA GLU A 203 -9.72 2.51 27.83
C GLU A 203 -10.90 3.40 28.29
N GLN A 204 -11.21 3.45 29.58
CA GLN A 204 -12.33 4.24 30.12
C GLN A 204 -12.02 5.73 30.28
N TYR A 205 -10.75 6.13 30.09
CA TYR A 205 -10.31 7.52 30.14
C TYR A 205 -10.31 8.20 28.76
N SER A 206 -10.67 7.48 27.70
CA SER A 206 -10.78 8.07 26.36
C SER A 206 -12.01 8.97 26.25
N THR A 207 -11.85 10.10 25.57
CA THR A 207 -12.95 11.01 25.21
C THR A 207 -14.06 10.27 24.46
N ILE A 208 -13.71 9.23 23.69
CA ILE A 208 -14.67 8.37 22.98
C ILE A 208 -15.60 7.65 23.97
N THR A 209 -15.04 7.07 25.03
CA THR A 209 -15.83 6.36 26.06
C THR A 209 -16.75 7.34 26.80
N SER A 210 -16.27 8.56 27.03
CA SER A 210 -17.09 9.65 27.62
C SER A 210 -18.24 10.04 26.69
N ILE A 211 -18.00 10.22 25.39
CA ILE A 211 -19.02 10.53 24.38
C ILE A 211 -20.10 9.43 24.33
N ILE A 212 -19.68 8.16 24.28
CA ILE A 212 -20.59 7.01 24.27
C ILE A 212 -21.45 7.01 25.54
N SER A 213 -20.84 7.23 26.71
CA SER A 213 -21.55 7.26 27.98
C SER A 213 -22.55 8.42 28.08
N ILE A 214 -22.19 9.61 27.58
CA ILE A 214 -23.10 10.77 27.49
C ILE A 214 -24.31 10.41 26.62
N SER A 215 -24.07 9.87 25.43
CA SER A 215 -25.15 9.52 24.49
C SER A 215 -26.08 8.41 25.02
N SER A 216 -25.55 7.53 25.86
CA SER A 216 -26.30 6.41 26.46
C SER A 216 -27.03 6.81 27.74
N SER A 217 -26.70 7.97 28.32
CA SER A 217 -27.27 8.42 29.58
C SER A 217 -28.61 9.13 29.36
N SER A 218 -29.62 8.73 30.12
CA SER A 218 -30.97 9.34 30.03
C SER A 218 -31.06 10.72 30.69
N SER A 219 -30.13 11.06 31.57
CA SER A 219 -30.08 12.33 32.30
C SER A 219 -28.67 12.61 32.82
N LEU A 220 -28.41 13.88 33.15
CA LEU A 220 -27.16 14.32 33.78
C LEU A 220 -26.86 13.54 35.08
N LEU A 221 -27.89 13.25 35.88
CA LEU A 221 -27.73 12.51 37.13
C LEU A 221 -27.33 11.04 36.87
N SER A 222 -27.91 10.40 35.86
CA SER A 222 -27.50 9.05 35.45
C SER A 222 -26.05 9.08 34.97
N PHE A 223 -25.71 10.03 34.10
CA PHE A 223 -24.35 10.18 33.58
C PHE A 223 -23.30 10.34 34.71
N ILE A 224 -23.55 11.23 35.67
CA ILE A 224 -22.66 11.45 36.81
C ILE A 224 -22.57 10.18 37.67
N LYS A 225 -23.69 9.49 37.90
CA LYS A 225 -23.74 8.25 38.70
C LYS A 225 -22.95 7.11 38.03
N ASP A 226 -23.16 6.92 36.74
CA ASP A 226 -22.59 5.82 35.95
C ASP A 226 -21.08 6.03 35.73
N ASN A 227 -20.60 7.27 35.78
CA ASN A 227 -19.18 7.63 35.66
C ASN A 227 -18.54 8.07 36.99
N ARG A 228 -19.16 7.76 38.14
CA ARG A 228 -18.61 8.15 39.46
C ARG A 228 -17.23 7.59 39.75
N GLN A 229 -16.95 6.37 39.29
CA GLN A 229 -15.67 5.67 39.55
C GLN A 229 -14.62 5.92 38.47
N THR A 230 -14.93 6.71 37.43
CA THR A 230 -14.02 7.03 36.33
C THR A 230 -13.83 8.56 36.21
N LEU A 231 -14.71 9.24 35.47
CA LEU A 231 -14.61 10.66 35.15
C LEU A 231 -14.76 11.56 36.37
N PHE A 232 -15.60 11.15 37.32
CA PHE A 232 -15.88 11.89 38.56
C PHE A 232 -15.27 11.20 39.79
N ASN A 233 -14.26 10.34 39.56
CA ASN A 233 -13.61 9.60 40.63
C ASN A 233 -12.63 10.48 41.39
N ASP A 234 -13.13 11.17 42.40
CA ASP A 234 -12.29 11.82 43.39
C ASP A 234 -11.64 10.81 44.37
N ASN A 235 -11.70 9.48 44.17
CA ASN A 235 -11.21 8.52 45.17
C ASN A 235 -9.67 8.46 45.35
N ASN A 236 -8.87 9.18 44.56
CA ASN A 236 -7.44 9.39 44.86
C ASN A 236 -7.09 10.78 45.39
N LYS A 237 -8.08 11.66 45.52
CA LYS A 237 -8.06 12.75 46.48
C LYS A 237 -9.39 12.67 47.20
N LYS A 238 -9.43 11.86 48.26
CA LYS A 238 -10.12 12.28 49.47
C LYS A 238 -9.54 13.68 49.74
N ILE A 239 -10.15 14.70 49.14
CA ILE A 239 -9.97 16.08 49.52
C ILE A 239 -10.35 15.97 50.97
N ASN A 240 -9.34 15.91 51.84
CA ASN A 240 -9.55 15.96 53.25
C ASN A 240 -10.05 17.38 53.44
N THR A 241 -11.36 17.56 53.26
CA THR A 241 -12.02 18.86 53.27
C THR A 241 -11.68 19.55 54.57
N LYS A 242 -11.40 18.79 55.65
CA LYS A 242 -10.77 19.27 56.89
C LYS A 242 -9.38 19.88 56.70
N GLU A 243 -8.42 19.19 56.07
CA GLU A 243 -7.07 19.75 55.79
C GLU A 243 -7.10 20.98 54.89
N GLN A 244 -8.00 21.02 53.90
CA GLN A 244 -8.18 22.22 53.08
C GLN A 244 -8.84 23.35 53.90
N LEU A 245 -9.82 23.04 54.75
CA LEU A 245 -10.48 24.03 55.60
C LEU A 245 -9.52 24.64 56.64
N GLU A 246 -8.55 23.87 57.14
CA GLU A 246 -7.49 24.34 58.03
C GLU A 246 -6.67 25.47 57.38
N GLN A 247 -6.44 25.42 56.06
CA GLN A 247 -5.74 26.47 55.31
C GLN A 247 -6.57 27.76 55.18
N TYR A 248 -7.90 27.67 55.33
CA TYR A 248 -8.82 28.81 55.28
C TYR A 248 -9.37 29.17 56.67
N SER A 249 -8.58 28.92 57.73
CA SER A 249 -8.94 29.27 59.12
C SER A 249 -10.28 28.68 59.57
N ASN A 250 -10.59 27.46 59.12
CA ASN A 250 -11.88 26.80 59.38
C ASN A 250 -13.10 27.60 58.91
N ASN A 251 -12.96 28.40 57.84
CA ASN A 251 -14.06 29.15 57.26
C ASN A 251 -14.55 28.52 55.93
N PRO A 252 -15.67 27.74 55.97
CA PRO A 252 -16.31 27.17 54.80
C PRO A 252 -16.61 28.15 53.68
N SER A 253 -16.98 29.39 54.05
CA SER A 253 -17.37 30.41 53.08
C SER A 253 -16.16 30.89 52.26
N LEU A 254 -14.98 30.97 52.87
CA LEU A 254 -13.75 31.38 52.16
C LEU A 254 -13.24 30.27 51.23
N LEU A 255 -13.33 29.01 51.65
CA LEU A 255 -12.96 27.86 50.80
C LEU A 255 -13.91 27.73 49.59
N LEU A 256 -15.22 27.89 49.81
CA LEU A 256 -16.20 27.87 48.72
C LEU A 256 -15.99 29.05 47.76
N LEU A 257 -15.72 30.24 48.30
CA LEU A 257 -15.47 31.45 47.50
C LEU A 257 -14.20 31.31 46.65
N ASP A 258 -13.12 30.75 47.21
CA ASP A 258 -11.88 30.49 46.48
C ASP A 258 -12.07 29.45 45.35
N SER A 259 -12.84 28.38 45.61
CA SER A 259 -13.18 27.39 44.57
C SER A 259 -14.01 27.99 43.43
N ILE A 260 -14.97 28.85 43.75
CA ILE A 260 -15.76 29.61 42.76
C ILE A 260 -14.87 30.59 41.99
N TYR A 261 -13.96 31.28 42.68
CA TYR A 261 -13.02 32.20 42.07
C TYR A 261 -12.08 31.50 41.08
N LYS A 262 -11.52 30.34 41.46
CA LYS A 262 -10.67 29.51 40.59
C LYS A 262 -11.43 29.02 39.34
N TYR A 263 -12.66 28.55 39.51
CA TYR A 263 -13.52 28.15 38.38
C TYR A 263 -13.76 29.32 37.42
N ASN A 264 -14.13 30.50 37.93
CA ASN A 264 -14.38 31.67 37.09
C ASN A 264 -13.13 32.10 36.32
N ASN A 265 -11.95 32.06 36.93
CA ASN A 265 -10.70 32.40 36.25
C ASN A 265 -10.31 31.40 35.15
N GLN A 266 -10.63 30.12 35.34
CA GLN A 266 -10.26 29.06 34.41
C GLN A 266 -11.21 28.95 33.21
N PHE A 267 -12.52 29.11 33.44
CA PHE A 267 -13.55 28.85 32.42
C PHE A 267 -14.34 30.10 31.99
N GLN A 268 -14.21 31.23 32.71
CA GLN A 268 -14.90 32.48 32.40
C GLN A 268 -14.00 33.73 32.53
N PRO A 269 -12.77 33.74 31.97
CA PRO A 269 -11.81 34.84 32.17
C PRO A 269 -12.36 36.20 31.68
N ASP A 270 -13.16 36.21 30.60
CA ASP A 270 -13.70 37.44 30.00
C ASP A 270 -14.91 38.03 30.75
N ARG A 271 -15.51 37.30 31.70
CA ARG A 271 -16.59 37.85 32.54
C ARG A 271 -16.08 38.68 33.72
N MET A 272 -14.78 38.59 34.04
CA MET A 272 -14.12 39.34 35.11
C MET A 272 -13.57 40.70 34.62
N THR A 273 -13.43 40.91 33.32
CA THR A 273 -12.93 42.18 32.72
C THR A 273 -14.05 43.17 32.37
N GLY A 274 -15.32 42.78 32.52
CA GLY A 274 -16.46 43.70 32.45
C GLY A 274 -16.59 44.49 33.75
N GLU A 275 -16.32 45.79 33.69
CA GLU A 275 -16.48 46.81 34.74
C GLU A 275 -17.41 46.39 35.91
N ARG A 276 -16.83 45.90 36.99
CA ARG A 276 -17.33 46.20 38.33
C ARG A 276 -16.26 46.97 39.06
N VAL A 277 -16.40 48.29 39.03
CA VAL A 277 -15.91 49.16 40.09
C VAL A 277 -16.61 48.70 41.38
N TYR A 278 -16.04 47.71 42.06
CA TYR A 278 -16.18 47.65 43.51
C TYR A 278 -15.14 48.62 44.04
N SER A 279 -15.61 49.81 44.43
CA SER A 279 -14.91 50.64 45.38
C SER A 279 -14.72 49.81 46.66
N PHE A 280 -13.58 49.13 46.75
CA PHE A 280 -13.08 48.64 48.01
C PHE A 280 -12.71 49.90 48.79
N ASN A 281 -13.64 50.36 49.63
CA ASN A 281 -13.35 51.43 50.55
C ASN A 281 -12.22 50.94 51.46
N ASP A 282 -11.08 51.56 51.23
CA ASP A 282 -9.89 51.53 52.02
C ASP A 282 -10.25 51.71 53.51
N LYS A 283 -10.01 50.64 54.28
CA LYS A 283 -9.66 50.65 55.71
C LYS A 283 -9.48 49.21 56.21
N SER A 284 -8.30 48.67 55.94
CA SER A 284 -7.42 48.14 56.99
C SER A 284 -6.24 47.45 56.34
N GLU A 285 -5.11 48.15 56.37
CA GLU A 285 -3.79 47.55 56.43
C GLU A 285 -3.79 46.40 57.46
N HIS A 286 -3.34 45.21 57.06
CA HIS A 286 -2.09 44.63 57.57
C HIS A 286 -1.84 43.23 56.98
N ILE A 287 -0.75 43.09 56.21
CA ILE A 287 0.35 42.11 56.32
C ILE A 287 -0.08 40.63 56.51
N PHE A 288 0.18 39.68 55.59
CA PHE A 288 1.52 39.11 55.36
C PHE A 288 1.67 38.47 53.97
N ASN A 289 2.74 38.92 53.28
CA ASN A 289 3.49 38.11 52.32
C ASN A 289 4.04 36.85 53.00
N ILE A 290 4.19 35.76 52.25
CA ILE A 290 5.50 35.20 51.89
C ILE A 290 5.34 34.15 50.78
N LYS A 291 6.18 34.29 49.75
CA LYS A 291 6.53 33.29 48.75
C LYS A 291 7.83 32.59 49.20
N VAL A 292 7.92 31.30 48.84
CA VAL A 292 9.03 30.33 49.01
C VAL A 292 9.10 29.67 50.38
#